data_AF-A0A9W8MEB6-F1
#
_entry.id   AF-A0A9W8MEB6-F1
#
_cell.length_a   1.000
_cell.length_b   1.000
_cell.length_c   1.000
_cell.angle_alpha   90.00
_cell.angle_beta   90.00
_cell.angle_gamma   90.00
#
_symmetry.space_group_name_H-M   'P 1'
#
loop_
_entity.id
_entity.type
_entity.pdbx_description
1 polymer ?
#
loop_
_entity_poly.entity_id
_entity_poly.type
_entity_poly.pdbx_seq_one_letter_code
_entity_poly.pdbx_strand_id
1 'polypeptide(L)'
;MTLSKLTTLHLGIDHPPTFLVSCLDLMTLPSLTALHISAAPDRSSRALTGALKEMLGRSGCSLQRLEAIDSDVLDIGSSDFFDILSLSPNLSHLGLHSVDMKFLHELILEPVTVPQPSPSLLSTLKTLDIRWLPRGFTESSVREVFPVLLRVISSRTLGLDAEDTPCSALEDVKLLCIRRRADTSILSSMRQNQVTTQMEIGKDISAGASLRPLAELYDLASKFEAGFCNRRYQRIRYNPPPPDVDEYQWLWRNFDKEIQELESIDLSQYANTDALILWDVPGMLRYFIESTEGQSGQATKIDSVKERAAELLGKWRPFLLRDARKLSVCWRIISSDPGNDIAQFHFLSKSRGDEEIWQNITNPILRLEAWYE
;
A
#
# COMPACT_ATOMS: atom_id res chain seq x y z
N MET A 1 -22.82 -27.23 18.61
CA MET A 1 -22.75 -26.16 19.62
C MET A 1 -23.14 -24.86 18.94
N THR A 2 -24.18 -24.18 19.42
CA THR A 2 -24.68 -22.94 18.82
C THR A 2 -24.35 -21.76 19.72
N LEU A 3 -23.67 -20.75 19.19
CA LEU A 3 -23.32 -19.52 19.92
C LEU A 3 -24.00 -18.32 19.25
N SER A 4 -25.29 -18.13 19.51
CA SER A 4 -26.17 -17.19 18.79
C SER A 4 -25.92 -15.70 19.06
N LYS A 5 -24.99 -15.34 19.94
CA LYS A 5 -24.64 -13.95 20.25
C LYS A 5 -23.19 -13.61 19.90
N LEU A 6 -22.41 -14.58 19.43
CA LEU A 6 -21.02 -14.36 19.10
C LEU A 6 -20.92 -13.65 17.75
N THR A 7 -20.52 -12.38 17.77
CA THR A 7 -20.36 -11.54 16.57
C THR A 7 -18.95 -11.56 15.99
N THR A 8 -17.96 -11.84 16.84
CA THR A 8 -16.55 -11.83 16.48
C THR A 8 -15.89 -13.11 16.94
N LEU A 9 -15.13 -13.74 16.05
CA LEU A 9 -14.34 -14.93 16.36
C LEU A 9 -12.87 -14.67 15.98
N HIS A 10 -11.98 -14.87 16.96
CA HIS A 10 -10.54 -14.85 16.76
C HIS A 10 -10.01 -16.28 16.88
N LEU A 11 -9.35 -16.75 15.82
CA LEU A 11 -8.72 -18.06 15.75
C LEU A 11 -7.21 -17.87 15.74
N GLY A 12 -6.57 -18.24 16.84
CA GLY A 12 -5.11 -18.39 16.94
C GLY A 12 -4.71 -19.84 16.70
N ILE A 13 -3.85 -20.09 15.72
CA ILE A 13 -3.45 -21.45 15.30
C ILE A 13 -1.97 -21.65 15.56
N ASP A 14 -1.67 -22.05 16.80
CA ASP A 14 -0.31 -22.40 17.22
C ASP A 14 0.00 -23.89 17.00
N HIS A 15 -1.04 -24.72 16.88
CA HIS A 15 -0.98 -26.18 16.70
C HIS A 15 -1.54 -26.61 15.34
N PRO A 16 -1.29 -27.86 14.89
CA PRO A 16 -1.85 -28.35 13.63
C PRO A 16 -3.36 -28.14 13.58
N PRO A 17 -3.93 -27.73 12.43
CA PRO A 17 -5.32 -27.29 12.34
C PRO A 17 -6.35 -28.40 12.55
N THR A 18 -5.95 -29.66 12.74
CA THR A 18 -6.86 -30.82 12.83
C THR A 18 -7.88 -30.69 13.96
N PHE A 19 -7.45 -30.28 15.16
CA PHE A 19 -8.36 -30.06 16.29
C PHE A 19 -9.32 -28.91 16.01
N LEU A 20 -8.81 -27.81 15.46
CA LEU A 20 -9.62 -26.64 15.13
C LEU A 20 -10.67 -26.96 14.07
N VAL A 21 -10.31 -27.72 13.03
CA VAL A 21 -11.24 -28.22 12.00
C VAL A 21 -12.40 -28.97 12.66
N SER A 22 -12.12 -29.95 13.52
CA SER A 22 -13.16 -30.68 14.24
C SER A 22 -14.04 -29.79 15.12
N CYS A 23 -13.47 -28.73 15.73
CA CYS A 23 -14.28 -27.76 16.47
C CYS A 23 -15.18 -26.94 15.55
N LEU A 24 -14.67 -26.46 14.42
CA LEU A 24 -15.44 -25.68 13.45
C LEU A 24 -16.61 -26.49 12.89
N ASP A 25 -16.43 -27.79 12.63
CA ASP A 25 -17.46 -28.70 12.15
C ASP A 25 -18.67 -28.83 13.11
N LEU A 26 -18.45 -28.62 14.40
CA LEU A 26 -19.48 -28.72 15.42
C LEU A 26 -20.11 -27.37 15.78
N MET A 27 -19.59 -26.25 15.25
CA MET A 27 -20.07 -24.91 15.59
C MET A 27 -21.12 -24.38 14.61
N THR A 28 -22.04 -23.57 15.15
CA THR A 28 -23.02 -22.76 14.42
C THR A 28 -23.06 -21.37 15.05
N LEU A 29 -22.70 -20.36 14.27
CA LEU A 29 -22.44 -18.98 14.70
C LEU A 29 -23.30 -17.99 13.89
N PRO A 30 -24.64 -18.00 14.05
CA PRO A 30 -25.54 -17.28 13.14
C PRO A 30 -25.41 -15.74 13.19
N SER A 31 -24.78 -15.20 14.24
CA SER A 31 -24.55 -13.77 14.39
C SER A 31 -23.11 -13.34 14.07
N LEU A 32 -22.27 -14.23 13.54
CA LEU A 32 -20.88 -13.92 13.23
C LEU A 32 -20.79 -12.90 12.11
N THR A 33 -20.16 -11.76 12.39
CA THR A 33 -19.92 -10.67 11.43
C THR A 33 -18.43 -10.46 11.18
N ALA A 34 -17.56 -10.87 12.09
CA ALA A 34 -16.11 -10.68 11.98
C ALA A 34 -15.35 -11.97 12.32
N LEU A 35 -14.48 -12.38 11.40
CA LEU A 35 -13.61 -13.54 11.58
C LEU A 35 -12.15 -13.13 11.39
N HIS A 36 -11.35 -13.35 12.43
CA HIS A 36 -9.91 -13.08 12.43
C HIS A 36 -9.15 -14.39 12.61
N ILE A 37 -8.21 -14.67 11.73
CA ILE A 37 -7.41 -15.89 11.72
C ILE A 37 -5.94 -15.48 11.74
N SER A 38 -5.25 -15.94 12.78
CA SER A 38 -3.82 -15.79 12.94
C SER A 38 -3.24 -17.18 13.08
N ALA A 39 -2.17 -17.47 12.34
CA ALA A 39 -1.45 -18.73 12.46
C ALA A 39 0.04 -18.47 12.32
N ALA A 40 0.84 -19.36 12.89
CA ALA A 40 2.26 -19.40 12.60
C ALA A 40 2.48 -19.63 11.07
N PRO A 41 3.55 -19.06 10.48
CA PRO A 41 3.85 -19.23 9.07
C PRO A 41 4.02 -20.70 8.67
N ASP A 42 3.86 -20.99 7.37
CA ASP A 42 4.04 -22.31 6.74
C ASP A 42 2.96 -23.36 7.09
N ARG A 43 1.73 -22.90 7.41
CA ARG A 43 0.60 -23.76 7.79
C ARG A 43 -0.63 -23.60 6.90
N SER A 44 -0.43 -23.63 5.58
CA SER A 44 -1.56 -23.65 4.67
C SER A 44 -2.39 -24.91 4.87
N SER A 45 -3.70 -24.73 5.01
CA SER A 45 -4.61 -25.83 5.25
C SER A 45 -5.87 -25.67 4.42
N ARG A 46 -5.90 -26.39 3.29
CA ARG A 46 -7.13 -26.63 2.55
C ARG A 46 -8.23 -27.18 3.46
N ALA A 47 -7.88 -28.03 4.42
CA ALA A 47 -8.82 -28.57 5.40
C ALA A 47 -9.46 -27.45 6.27
N LEU A 48 -8.69 -26.46 6.72
CA LEU A 48 -9.25 -25.32 7.45
C LEU A 48 -10.18 -24.49 6.56
N THR A 49 -9.79 -24.24 5.31
CA THR A 49 -10.61 -23.48 4.36
C THR A 49 -11.96 -24.19 4.12
N GLY A 50 -11.94 -25.52 3.92
CA GLY A 50 -13.16 -26.32 3.81
C GLY A 50 -14.02 -26.28 5.09
N ALA A 51 -13.41 -26.46 6.26
CA ALA A 51 -14.12 -26.41 7.55
C ALA A 51 -14.78 -25.05 7.81
N LEU A 52 -14.10 -23.95 7.44
CA LEU A 52 -14.65 -22.61 7.52
C LEU A 52 -15.85 -22.41 6.58
N LYS A 53 -15.73 -22.86 5.33
CA LYS A 53 -16.84 -22.86 4.36
C LYS A 53 -18.06 -23.59 4.92
N GLU A 54 -17.88 -24.80 5.44
CA GLU A 54 -18.98 -25.58 6.01
C GLU A 54 -19.59 -24.89 7.24
N MET A 55 -18.74 -24.34 8.12
CA MET A 55 -19.19 -23.63 9.31
C MET A 55 -19.99 -22.37 8.97
N LEU A 56 -19.54 -21.56 8.01
CA LEU A 56 -20.27 -20.37 7.54
C LEU A 56 -21.59 -20.77 6.86
N GLY A 57 -21.56 -21.80 6.00
CA GLY A 57 -22.75 -22.31 5.31
C GLY A 57 -23.82 -22.83 6.29
N ARG A 58 -23.42 -23.58 7.32
CA ARG A 58 -24.34 -24.02 8.39
C ARG A 58 -24.83 -22.87 9.26
N SER A 59 -23.99 -21.86 9.49
CA SER A 59 -24.33 -20.72 10.34
C SER A 59 -25.29 -19.75 9.65
N GLY A 60 -25.27 -19.70 8.32
CA GLY A 60 -26.09 -18.75 7.53
C GLY A 60 -25.74 -17.29 7.83
N CYS A 61 -24.56 -17.03 8.40
CA CYS A 61 -24.09 -15.69 8.70
C CYS A 61 -23.44 -15.06 7.48
N SER A 62 -23.55 -13.75 7.34
CA SER A 62 -22.83 -12.97 6.32
C SER A 62 -21.74 -12.18 7.01
N LEU A 63 -20.48 -12.54 6.78
CA LEU A 63 -19.36 -11.78 7.32
C LEU A 63 -19.34 -10.36 6.74
N GLN A 64 -18.98 -9.40 7.57
CA GLN A 64 -18.64 -8.02 7.20
C GLN A 64 -17.12 -7.82 7.18
N ARG A 65 -16.39 -8.64 7.96
CA ARG A 65 -14.92 -8.59 8.09
C ARG A 65 -14.34 -10.00 8.09
N LEU A 66 -13.35 -10.24 7.23
CA LEU A 66 -12.55 -11.45 7.20
C LEU A 66 -11.08 -11.06 7.17
N GLU A 67 -10.31 -11.54 8.14
CA GLU A 67 -8.88 -11.30 8.23
C GLU A 67 -8.13 -12.62 8.42
N ALA A 68 -7.17 -12.90 7.55
CA ALA A 68 -6.25 -14.03 7.63
C ALA A 68 -4.86 -13.56 7.23
N ILE A 69 -4.24 -12.76 8.09
CA ILE A 69 -3.19 -11.84 7.66
C ILE A 69 -1.76 -12.33 7.98
N ASP A 70 -1.60 -13.19 9.00
CA ASP A 70 -0.29 -13.56 9.52
C ASP A 70 0.31 -14.84 8.91
N SER A 71 -0.39 -15.48 7.96
CA SER A 71 0.07 -16.72 7.31
C SER A 71 -0.77 -17.11 6.10
N ASP A 72 -0.20 -17.94 5.22
CA ASP A 72 -0.89 -18.64 4.11
C ASP A 72 -1.91 -19.69 4.61
N VAL A 73 -2.54 -19.49 5.76
CA VAL A 73 -3.39 -20.48 6.42
C VAL A 73 -4.60 -20.87 5.56
N LEU A 74 -5.12 -19.92 4.79
CA LEU A 74 -6.22 -20.14 3.84
C LEU A 74 -5.67 -20.44 2.44
N ASP A 75 -6.27 -21.42 1.78
CA ASP A 75 -5.99 -21.75 0.38
C ASP A 75 -6.76 -20.77 -0.53
N ILE A 76 -6.25 -19.53 -0.66
CA ILE A 76 -6.91 -18.40 -1.34
C ILE A 76 -7.23 -18.72 -2.82
N GLY A 77 -6.44 -19.57 -3.47
CA GLY A 77 -6.65 -19.98 -4.86
C GLY A 77 -7.74 -21.06 -5.05
N SER A 78 -8.22 -21.66 -3.96
CA SER A 78 -9.19 -22.76 -3.99
C SER A 78 -10.63 -22.30 -4.24
N SER A 79 -11.45 -23.17 -4.83
CA SER A 79 -12.89 -22.94 -4.97
C SER A 79 -13.58 -22.75 -3.63
N ASP A 80 -13.13 -23.44 -2.59
CA ASP A 80 -13.73 -23.32 -1.26
C ASP A 80 -13.56 -21.92 -0.67
N PHE A 81 -12.45 -21.24 -0.97
CA PHE A 81 -12.26 -19.86 -0.56
C PHE A 81 -13.21 -18.90 -1.29
N PHE A 82 -13.42 -19.08 -2.59
CA PHE A 82 -14.43 -18.30 -3.33
C PHE A 82 -15.85 -18.56 -2.83
N ASP A 83 -16.15 -19.79 -2.40
CA ASP A 83 -17.42 -20.12 -1.75
C ASP A 83 -17.59 -19.43 -0.39
N ILE A 84 -16.51 -19.27 0.38
CA ILE A 84 -16.55 -18.45 1.61
C ILE A 84 -16.93 -17.00 1.30
N LEU A 85 -16.35 -16.44 0.23
CA LEU A 85 -16.63 -15.07 -0.21
C LEU A 85 -18.07 -14.93 -0.72
N SER A 86 -18.60 -15.92 -1.44
CA SER A 86 -19.98 -15.91 -1.93
C SER A 86 -21.02 -16.05 -0.81
N LEU A 87 -20.68 -16.77 0.28
CA LEU A 87 -21.48 -16.84 1.50
C LEU A 87 -21.50 -15.52 2.29
N SER A 88 -20.59 -14.59 1.99
CA SER A 88 -20.43 -13.33 2.71
C SER A 88 -20.62 -12.10 1.79
N PRO A 89 -21.80 -11.89 1.19
CA PRO A 89 -22.03 -10.80 0.24
C PRO A 89 -21.88 -9.39 0.85
N ASN A 90 -22.00 -9.25 2.17
CA ASN A 90 -21.83 -7.97 2.89
C ASN A 90 -20.39 -7.72 3.37
N LEU A 91 -19.40 -8.45 2.84
CA LEU A 91 -18.01 -8.32 3.25
C LEU A 91 -17.42 -6.97 2.83
N SER A 92 -17.31 -6.08 3.81
CA SER A 92 -16.76 -4.73 3.65
C SER A 92 -15.24 -4.64 3.84
N HIS A 93 -14.66 -5.57 4.60
CA HIS A 93 -13.24 -5.58 4.91
C HIS A 93 -12.66 -6.98 4.68
N LEU A 94 -11.62 -7.07 3.86
CA LEU A 94 -10.90 -8.30 3.56
C LEU A 94 -9.40 -8.11 3.78
N GLY A 95 -8.85 -8.81 4.75
CA GLY A 95 -7.43 -8.86 5.06
C GLY A 95 -6.84 -10.23 4.73
N LEU A 96 -5.86 -10.32 3.84
CA LEU A 96 -5.27 -11.58 3.40
C LEU A 96 -3.75 -11.56 3.41
N HIS A 97 -3.18 -12.73 3.65
CA HIS A 97 -1.78 -13.01 3.43
C HIS A 97 -1.56 -13.54 2.01
N SER A 98 -0.56 -13.02 1.29
CA SER A 98 -0.09 -13.54 0.00
C SER A 98 -1.19 -13.87 -1.03
N VAL A 99 -1.68 -12.86 -1.73
CA VAL A 99 -2.66 -13.05 -2.81
C VAL A 99 -1.98 -13.41 -4.13
N ASP A 100 -2.60 -14.30 -4.91
CA ASP A 100 -2.18 -14.64 -6.27
C ASP A 100 -2.92 -13.80 -7.33
N MET A 101 -2.45 -13.87 -8.58
CA MET A 101 -3.08 -13.15 -9.69
C MET A 101 -4.51 -13.61 -9.97
N LYS A 102 -4.80 -14.90 -9.80
CA LYS A 102 -6.13 -15.47 -10.07
C LYS A 102 -7.15 -14.83 -9.13
N PHE A 103 -6.85 -14.77 -7.84
CA PHE A 103 -7.68 -14.13 -6.83
C PHE A 103 -7.91 -12.65 -7.15
N LEU A 104 -6.85 -11.91 -7.51
CA LEU A 104 -7.00 -10.49 -7.85
C LEU A 104 -7.86 -10.29 -9.11
N HIS A 105 -7.76 -11.15 -10.11
CA HIS A 105 -8.59 -11.06 -11.31
C HIS A 105 -10.09 -11.19 -10.99
N GLU A 106 -10.47 -12.06 -10.06
CA GLU A 106 -11.86 -12.21 -9.59
C GLU A 106 -12.37 -10.97 -8.83
N LEU A 107 -11.47 -10.11 -8.36
CA LEU A 107 -11.84 -8.84 -7.75
C LEU A 107 -12.01 -7.72 -8.78
N ILE A 108 -11.59 -7.86 -10.03
CA ILE A 108 -11.75 -6.78 -11.02
C ILE A 108 -13.24 -6.64 -11.38
N LEU A 109 -13.78 -5.43 -11.26
CA LEU A 109 -15.12 -5.12 -11.77
C LEU A 109 -15.02 -4.91 -13.29
N GLU A 110 -15.71 -5.73 -14.06
CA GLU A 110 -15.82 -5.50 -15.50
C GLU A 110 -16.77 -4.32 -15.78
N PRO A 111 -16.50 -3.52 -16.82
CA PRO A 111 -17.39 -2.42 -17.18
C PRO A 111 -18.78 -2.94 -17.57
N VAL A 112 -19.81 -2.21 -17.12
CA VAL A 112 -21.25 -2.49 -17.27
C VAL A 112 -21.69 -2.74 -18.74
N THR A 113 -20.85 -2.39 -19.71
CA THR A 113 -21.10 -2.62 -21.15
C THR A 113 -21.24 -4.10 -21.54
N VAL A 114 -20.76 -5.03 -20.70
CA VAL A 114 -20.96 -6.47 -20.91
C VAL A 114 -22.01 -6.96 -19.91
N PRO A 115 -23.16 -7.51 -20.36
CA PRO A 115 -24.12 -8.14 -19.48
C PRO A 115 -23.43 -9.30 -18.74
N GLN A 116 -23.02 -9.06 -17.49
CA GLN A 116 -22.37 -10.10 -16.71
C GLN A 116 -23.42 -11.11 -16.24
N PRO A 117 -23.22 -12.41 -16.48
CA PRO A 117 -24.14 -13.45 -16.04
C PRO A 117 -24.06 -13.72 -14.53
N SER A 118 -23.04 -13.22 -13.84
CA SER A 118 -22.75 -13.49 -12.43
C SER A 118 -22.63 -12.18 -11.64
N PRO A 119 -23.21 -12.08 -10.43
CA PRO A 119 -22.99 -10.93 -9.57
C PRO A 119 -21.50 -10.82 -9.23
N SER A 120 -20.95 -9.61 -9.32
CA SER A 120 -19.55 -9.34 -8.99
C SER A 120 -19.25 -9.81 -7.57
N LEU A 121 -18.20 -10.61 -7.41
CA LEU A 121 -17.75 -11.06 -6.10
C LEU A 121 -17.36 -9.84 -5.25
N LEU A 122 -17.90 -9.77 -4.02
CA LEU A 122 -17.62 -8.70 -3.06
C LEU A 122 -17.98 -7.28 -3.53
N SER A 123 -19.20 -7.05 -4.03
CA SER A 123 -19.65 -5.70 -4.43
C SER A 123 -19.63 -4.68 -3.28
N THR A 124 -19.63 -5.11 -2.02
CA THR A 124 -19.63 -4.25 -0.82
C THR A 124 -18.23 -3.98 -0.26
N LEU A 125 -17.17 -4.50 -0.89
CA LEU A 125 -15.80 -4.38 -0.38
C LEU A 125 -15.34 -2.92 -0.39
N LYS A 126 -14.99 -2.41 0.79
CA LYS A 126 -14.46 -1.06 1.00
C LYS A 126 -12.98 -1.06 1.37
N THR A 127 -12.51 -2.09 2.08
CA THR A 127 -11.13 -2.19 2.52
C THR A 127 -10.50 -3.50 2.08
N LEU A 128 -9.35 -3.41 1.41
CA LEU A 128 -8.54 -4.55 1.01
C LEU A 128 -7.14 -4.44 1.63
N ASP A 129 -6.88 -5.28 2.63
CA ASP A 129 -5.58 -5.37 3.30
C ASP A 129 -4.83 -6.61 2.77
N ILE A 130 -3.72 -6.42 2.07
CA ILE A 130 -2.88 -7.51 1.59
C ILE A 130 -1.54 -7.41 2.30
N ARG A 131 -1.15 -8.49 2.99
CA ARG A 131 0.19 -8.63 3.57
C ARG A 131 1.03 -9.57 2.74
N TRP A 132 2.21 -9.12 2.33
CA TRP A 132 3.23 -9.97 1.73
C TRP A 132 4.38 -10.15 2.73
N LEU A 133 4.65 -11.41 3.09
CA LEU A 133 5.80 -11.77 3.89
C LEU A 133 6.98 -12.08 2.95
N PRO A 134 8.22 -11.83 3.39
CA PRO A 134 9.40 -11.93 2.51
C PRO A 134 9.77 -13.36 2.12
N ARG A 135 9.15 -14.41 2.70
CA ARG A 135 9.56 -15.80 2.49
C ARG A 135 9.16 -16.42 1.15
N GLY A 136 8.29 -15.77 0.38
CA GLY A 136 7.88 -16.25 -0.95
C GLY A 136 7.71 -15.13 -1.99
N PHE A 137 7.99 -13.88 -1.60
CA PHE A 137 7.75 -12.72 -2.44
C PHE A 137 9.02 -12.31 -3.17
N THR A 138 9.12 -12.70 -4.44
CA THR A 138 10.24 -12.29 -5.31
C THR A 138 9.90 -11.01 -6.06
N GLU A 139 10.92 -10.32 -6.57
CA GLU A 139 10.74 -9.20 -7.50
C GLU A 139 9.88 -9.58 -8.72
N SER A 140 9.95 -10.83 -9.18
CA SER A 140 9.10 -11.32 -10.27
C SER A 140 7.63 -11.40 -9.86
N SER A 141 7.32 -11.92 -8.66
CA SER A 141 5.94 -11.95 -8.15
C SER A 141 5.34 -10.55 -8.05
N VAL A 142 6.14 -9.58 -7.59
CA VAL A 142 5.74 -8.16 -7.58
C VAL A 142 5.39 -7.69 -8.98
N ARG A 143 6.26 -7.92 -9.97
CA ARG A 143 6.06 -7.47 -11.35
C ARG A 143 4.80 -8.05 -11.99
N GLU A 144 4.41 -9.25 -11.59
CA GLU A 144 3.22 -9.92 -12.12
C GLU A 144 1.93 -9.53 -11.38
N VAL A 145 1.93 -9.57 -10.05
CA VAL A 145 0.75 -9.34 -9.20
C VAL A 145 0.36 -7.86 -9.18
N PHE A 146 1.35 -6.98 -9.21
CA PHE A 146 1.14 -5.56 -8.95
C PHE A 146 0.31 -4.83 -10.04
N PRO A 147 0.54 -5.03 -11.34
CA PRO A 147 -0.33 -4.48 -12.38
C PRO A 147 -1.78 -4.94 -12.26
N VAL A 148 -2.01 -6.21 -11.89
CA VAL A 148 -3.37 -6.75 -11.68
C VAL A 148 -4.04 -6.07 -10.50
N LEU A 149 -3.32 -5.87 -9.39
CA LEU A 149 -3.84 -5.12 -8.26
C LEU A 149 -4.20 -3.67 -8.63
N LEU A 150 -3.36 -2.96 -9.38
CA LEU A 150 -3.70 -1.61 -9.84
C LEU A 150 -4.97 -1.59 -10.68
N ARG A 151 -5.22 -2.64 -11.48
CA ARG A 151 -6.47 -2.82 -12.21
C ARG A 151 -7.66 -3.07 -11.28
N VAL A 152 -7.50 -3.89 -10.22
CA VAL A 152 -8.53 -4.07 -9.17
C VAL A 152 -8.88 -2.72 -8.56
N ILE A 153 -7.88 -1.98 -8.08
CA ILE A 153 -8.06 -0.67 -7.46
C ILE A 153 -8.77 0.27 -8.43
N SER A 154 -8.28 0.38 -9.67
CA SER A 154 -8.88 1.25 -10.68
C SER A 154 -10.34 0.88 -10.97
N SER A 155 -10.64 -0.41 -11.19
CA SER A 155 -12.00 -0.88 -11.47
C SER A 155 -12.99 -0.66 -10.33
N ARG A 156 -12.49 -0.59 -9.09
CA ARG A 156 -13.29 -0.43 -7.87
C ARG A 156 -13.25 0.97 -7.29
N THR A 157 -12.61 1.92 -7.95
CA THR A 157 -12.51 3.31 -7.46
C THR A 157 -12.86 4.33 -8.53
N LEU A 158 -12.54 4.05 -9.80
CA LEU A 158 -12.82 4.94 -10.90
C LEU A 158 -14.20 4.63 -11.49
N GLY A 159 -15.07 5.65 -11.56
CA GLY A 159 -16.32 5.56 -12.31
C GLY A 159 -17.47 4.88 -11.57
N LEU A 160 -17.35 4.65 -10.26
CA LEU A 160 -18.46 4.17 -9.40
C LEU A 160 -19.33 5.31 -8.85
N ASP A 161 -19.02 6.57 -9.17
CA ASP A 161 -19.78 7.74 -8.73
C ASP A 161 -21.16 7.86 -9.41
N ALA A 162 -21.51 6.96 -10.34
CA ALA A 162 -22.84 6.90 -10.92
C ALA A 162 -23.83 6.37 -9.86
N GLU A 163 -24.90 7.12 -9.60
CA GLU A 163 -25.92 6.81 -8.57
C GLU A 163 -26.53 5.41 -8.69
N ASP A 164 -26.39 4.76 -9.85
CA ASP A 164 -26.99 3.46 -10.15
C ASP A 164 -26.03 2.25 -10.04
N THR A 165 -24.78 2.44 -9.59
CA THR A 165 -23.83 1.33 -9.49
C THR A 165 -24.05 0.53 -8.19
N PRO A 166 -24.36 -0.78 -8.23
CA PRO A 166 -24.63 -1.59 -7.03
C PRO A 166 -23.35 -1.96 -6.24
N CYS A 167 -22.20 -1.40 -6.64
CA CYS A 167 -20.90 -1.68 -6.02
C CYS A 167 -20.44 -0.49 -5.18
N SER A 168 -20.00 -0.78 -3.96
CA SER A 168 -19.27 0.17 -3.13
C SER A 168 -17.89 0.41 -3.70
N ALA A 169 -17.44 1.67 -3.67
CA ALA A 169 -16.07 1.98 -4.00
C ALA A 169 -15.12 1.45 -2.93
N LEU A 170 -13.93 1.00 -3.36
CA LEU A 170 -12.82 0.77 -2.43
C LEU A 170 -12.41 2.12 -1.83
N GLU A 171 -12.48 2.20 -0.51
CA GLU A 171 -12.13 3.39 0.26
C GLU A 171 -10.67 3.32 0.74
N ASP A 172 -10.15 2.12 1.02
CA ASP A 172 -8.80 1.90 1.56
C ASP A 172 -8.19 0.60 1.02
N VAL A 173 -6.90 0.66 0.65
CA VAL A 173 -6.16 -0.51 0.17
C VAL A 173 -4.79 -0.52 0.83
N LYS A 174 -4.54 -1.47 1.72
CA LYS A 174 -3.27 -1.55 2.45
C LYS A 174 -2.42 -2.66 1.89
N LEU A 175 -1.22 -2.33 1.43
CA LEU A 175 -0.27 -3.32 0.93
C LEU A 175 0.92 -3.45 1.87
N LEU A 176 0.74 -4.19 2.96
CA LEU A 176 1.79 -4.32 3.96
C LEU A 176 2.84 -5.33 3.45
N CYS A 177 3.85 -4.80 2.76
CA CYS A 177 5.03 -5.56 2.37
C CYS A 177 6.00 -5.60 3.56
N ILE A 178 5.90 -6.62 4.42
CA ILE A 178 6.77 -6.73 5.60
C ILE A 178 8.19 -7.06 5.11
N ARG A 179 9.08 -6.07 5.23
CA ARG A 179 10.47 -6.21 4.78
C ARG A 179 11.32 -6.92 5.82
N ARG A 180 12.32 -7.68 5.39
CA ARG A 180 13.54 -7.89 6.19
C ARG A 180 14.63 -6.98 5.65
N ARG A 181 14.85 -5.81 6.27
CA ARG A 181 15.98 -4.83 6.19
C ARG A 181 16.84 -4.63 4.91
N ALA A 182 16.67 -5.31 3.78
CA ALA A 182 17.71 -5.38 2.75
C ALA A 182 17.28 -5.18 1.30
N ASP A 183 16.00 -5.31 0.94
CA ASP A 183 15.63 -5.35 -0.49
C ASP A 183 14.87 -4.09 -0.92
N THR A 184 15.58 -3.07 -1.42
CA THR A 184 14.97 -1.86 -2.01
C THR A 184 14.45 -2.13 -3.42
N SER A 185 14.90 -3.21 -4.07
CA SER A 185 14.56 -3.50 -5.47
C SER A 185 13.08 -3.78 -5.66
N ILE A 186 12.41 -4.36 -4.65
CA ILE A 186 10.96 -4.61 -4.68
C ILE A 186 10.17 -3.30 -4.75
N LEU A 187 10.47 -2.33 -3.88
CA LEU A 187 9.77 -1.03 -3.88
C LEU A 187 10.05 -0.26 -5.16
N SER A 188 11.31 -0.23 -5.61
CA SER A 188 11.67 0.38 -6.89
C SER A 188 10.93 -0.30 -8.06
N SER A 189 10.80 -1.62 -8.04
CA SER A 189 10.03 -2.37 -9.05
C SER A 189 8.55 -2.05 -8.98
N MET A 190 7.96 -1.99 -7.79
CA MET A 190 6.56 -1.63 -7.60
C MET A 190 6.26 -0.23 -8.16
N ARG A 191 7.12 0.75 -7.89
CA ARG A 191 7.02 2.12 -8.42
C ARG A 191 7.19 2.13 -9.95
N GLN A 192 8.21 1.45 -10.47
CA GLN A 192 8.44 1.33 -11.91
C GLN A 192 7.24 0.69 -12.64
N ASN A 193 6.63 -0.34 -12.06
CA ASN A 193 5.45 -0.97 -12.61
C ASN A 193 4.25 -0.02 -12.58
N GLN A 194 4.05 0.72 -11.48
CA GLN A 194 2.97 1.70 -11.42
C GLN A 194 3.09 2.74 -12.53
N VAL A 195 4.30 3.24 -12.76
CA VAL A 195 4.56 4.19 -13.86
C VAL A 195 4.22 3.59 -15.18
N THR A 196 4.72 2.38 -15.42
CA THR A 196 4.49 1.69 -16.69
C THR A 196 2.99 1.48 -16.92
N THR A 197 2.27 1.03 -15.89
CA THR A 197 0.82 0.85 -15.92
C THR A 197 0.07 2.17 -16.09
N GLN A 198 0.45 3.25 -15.40
CA GLN A 198 -0.19 4.56 -15.57
C GLN A 198 0.11 5.17 -16.93
N MET A 199 1.32 4.99 -17.46
CA MET A 199 1.65 5.38 -18.83
C MET A 199 0.82 4.58 -19.84
N GLU A 200 0.60 3.29 -19.62
CA GLU A 200 -0.25 2.45 -20.46
C GLU A 200 -1.72 2.90 -20.41
N ILE A 201 -2.26 3.14 -19.22
CA ILE A 201 -3.62 3.68 -19.04
C ILE A 201 -3.74 5.08 -19.68
N GLY A 202 -2.71 5.91 -19.57
CA GLY A 202 -2.69 7.26 -20.12
C GLY A 202 -2.42 7.35 -21.62
N LYS A 203 -1.83 6.32 -22.25
CA LYS A 203 -1.54 6.29 -23.70
C LYS A 203 -2.79 6.40 -24.54
N ASP A 204 -3.93 5.96 -24.03
CA ASP A 204 -5.22 6.08 -24.71
C ASP A 204 -5.75 7.54 -24.72
N ILE A 205 -5.22 8.42 -23.87
CA ILE A 205 -5.75 9.77 -23.64
C ILE A 205 -4.89 10.86 -24.32
N SER A 206 -3.60 10.63 -24.60
CA SER A 206 -2.71 11.68 -25.09
C SER A 206 -1.79 11.26 -26.25
N ALA A 207 -2.35 11.03 -27.44
CA ALA A 207 -1.61 10.71 -28.67
C ALA A 207 -0.76 11.86 -29.26
N GLY A 208 -0.38 12.89 -28.49
CA GLY A 208 0.30 14.08 -29.03
C GLY A 208 1.26 14.84 -28.11
N ALA A 209 1.46 14.43 -26.85
CA ALA A 209 2.40 15.10 -25.95
C ALA A 209 3.79 14.42 -26.00
N SER A 210 4.86 15.22 -26.06
CA SER A 210 6.24 14.72 -26.00
C SER A 210 6.49 13.96 -24.68
N LEU A 211 6.85 12.68 -24.77
CA LEU A 211 7.13 11.82 -23.62
C LEU A 211 8.50 12.06 -22.96
N ARG A 212 9.40 12.84 -23.60
CA ARG A 212 10.78 13.06 -23.10
C ARG A 212 10.86 13.73 -21.72
N PRO A 213 10.10 14.80 -21.41
CA PRO A 213 10.19 15.46 -20.10
C PRO A 213 9.86 14.51 -18.94
N LEU A 214 8.98 13.54 -19.16
CA LEU A 214 8.55 12.66 -18.08
C LEU A 214 9.66 11.67 -17.65
N ALA A 215 10.46 11.16 -18.60
CA ALA A 215 11.57 10.27 -18.30
C ALA A 215 12.68 10.93 -17.45
N GLU A 216 12.91 12.23 -17.66
CA GLU A 216 13.86 13.02 -16.86
C GLU A 216 13.43 13.14 -15.39
N LEU A 217 12.15 13.42 -15.13
CA LEU A 217 11.63 13.46 -13.76
C LEU A 217 11.69 12.09 -13.08
N TYR A 218 11.51 10.99 -13.83
CA TYR A 218 11.66 9.65 -13.27
C TYR A 218 13.10 9.31 -12.88
N ASP A 219 14.06 9.59 -13.77
CA ASP A 219 15.47 9.38 -13.49
C ASP A 219 15.91 10.19 -12.26
N LEU A 220 15.49 11.45 -12.19
CA LEU A 220 15.73 12.30 -11.04
C LEU A 220 15.10 11.76 -9.75
N ALA A 221 13.80 11.43 -9.77
CA ALA A 221 13.10 10.95 -8.58
C ALA A 221 13.69 9.63 -8.06
N SER A 222 14.08 8.75 -8.97
CA SER A 222 14.76 7.49 -8.68
C SER A 222 16.15 7.72 -8.08
N LYS A 223 16.94 8.65 -8.62
CA LYS A 223 18.25 9.02 -8.05
C LYS A 223 18.10 9.63 -6.66
N PHE A 224 17.14 10.53 -6.48
CA PHE A 224 16.86 11.16 -5.18
C PHE A 224 16.44 10.12 -4.14
N GLU A 225 15.52 9.21 -4.49
CA GLU A 225 15.17 8.09 -3.62
C GLU A 225 16.40 7.23 -3.31
N ALA A 226 17.21 6.87 -4.31
CA ALA A 226 18.38 6.03 -4.10
C ALA A 226 19.40 6.68 -3.16
N GLY A 227 19.59 8.01 -3.27
CA GLY A 227 20.40 8.83 -2.36
C GLY A 227 19.84 8.83 -0.94
N PHE A 228 18.56 9.11 -0.80
CA PHE A 228 17.85 9.19 0.47
C PHE A 228 17.73 7.82 1.19
N CYS A 229 17.41 6.76 0.46
CA CYS A 229 17.28 5.38 0.94
C CYS A 229 18.63 4.66 1.10
N ASN A 230 19.75 5.28 0.68
CA ASN A 230 21.07 4.70 0.85
C ASN A 230 21.28 4.35 2.34
N ARG A 231 21.72 3.12 2.61
CA ARG A 231 21.82 2.53 3.97
C ARG A 231 22.56 3.40 4.98
N ARG A 232 23.41 4.33 4.54
CA ARG A 232 24.07 5.31 5.41
C ARG A 232 23.09 6.29 6.06
N TYR A 233 22.08 6.79 5.35
CA TYR A 233 21.02 7.62 5.93
C TYR A 233 20.26 6.88 7.03
N GLN A 234 19.85 5.63 6.74
CA GLN A 234 19.17 4.79 7.71
C GLN A 234 20.06 4.38 8.89
N ARG A 235 21.36 4.15 8.65
CA ARG A 235 22.33 3.82 9.70
C ARG A 235 22.52 4.99 10.66
N ILE A 236 22.62 6.21 10.14
CA ILE A 236 22.74 7.43 10.93
C ILE A 236 21.47 7.66 11.75
N ARG A 237 20.29 7.43 11.18
CA ARG A 237 19.00 7.52 11.90
C ARG A 237 18.95 6.65 13.15
N TYR A 238 19.39 5.39 13.05
CA TYR A 238 19.25 4.43 14.16
C TYR A 238 20.48 4.35 15.05
N ASN A 239 21.65 4.78 14.56
CA ASN A 239 22.89 4.79 15.30
C ASN A 239 23.80 5.91 14.73
N PRO A 240 23.50 7.19 15.06
CA PRO A 240 24.23 8.30 14.48
C PRO A 240 25.69 8.20 14.91
N PRO A 241 26.65 8.20 13.97
CA PRO A 241 28.04 8.34 14.32
C PRO A 241 28.23 9.70 15.01
N PRO A 242 29.26 9.85 15.85
CA PRO A 242 29.62 11.13 16.43
C PRO A 242 29.67 12.25 15.36
N PRO A 243 29.22 13.48 15.65
CA PRO A 243 29.10 14.57 14.65
C PRO A 243 30.41 14.97 13.97
N ASP A 244 31.55 14.60 14.56
CA ASP A 244 32.92 14.83 14.09
C ASP A 244 33.41 13.76 13.10
N VAL A 245 32.61 12.74 12.81
CA VAL A 245 32.96 11.71 11.82
C VAL A 245 32.69 12.24 10.41
N ASP A 246 33.69 12.16 9.54
CA ASP A 246 33.64 12.55 8.11
C ASP A 246 32.43 11.97 7.36
N GLU A 247 31.95 10.79 7.78
CA GLU A 247 30.79 10.11 7.21
C GLU A 247 29.49 10.94 7.35
N TYR A 248 29.29 11.64 8.47
CA TYR A 248 28.13 12.51 8.69
C TYR A 248 28.18 13.74 7.77
N GLN A 249 29.34 14.39 7.66
CA GLN A 249 29.52 15.54 6.76
C GLN A 249 29.40 15.15 5.28
N TRP A 250 29.93 13.98 4.90
CA TRP A 250 29.82 13.45 3.54
C TRP A 250 28.35 13.23 3.16
N LEU A 251 27.55 12.70 4.08
CA LEU A 251 26.13 12.46 3.86
C LEU A 251 25.37 13.76 3.54
N TRP A 252 25.56 14.80 4.36
CA TRP A 252 24.89 16.08 4.14
C TRP A 252 25.34 16.79 2.88
N ARG A 253 26.62 16.69 2.51
CA ARG A 253 27.11 17.25 1.25
C ARG A 253 26.48 16.55 0.04
N ASN A 254 26.21 15.26 0.11
CA ASN A 254 25.53 14.57 -0.98
C ASN A 254 24.07 14.97 -1.06
N PHE A 255 23.39 15.09 0.08
CA PHE A 255 22.00 15.50 0.08
C PHE A 255 21.82 16.96 -0.33
N ASP A 256 22.72 17.86 0.08
CA ASP A 256 22.75 19.23 -0.42
C ASP A 256 22.89 19.26 -1.95
N LYS A 257 23.77 18.43 -2.53
CA LYS A 257 23.88 18.29 -3.99
C LYS A 257 22.59 17.78 -4.62
N GLU A 258 21.96 16.77 -4.03
CA GLU A 258 20.68 16.23 -4.50
C GLU A 258 19.58 17.32 -4.46
N ILE A 259 19.50 18.12 -3.40
CA ILE A 259 18.57 19.27 -3.31
C ILE A 259 18.90 20.33 -4.37
N GLN A 260 20.18 20.65 -4.60
CA GLN A 260 20.59 21.57 -5.68
C GLN A 260 20.16 21.07 -7.07
N GLU A 261 20.29 19.76 -7.31
CA GLU A 261 19.82 19.14 -8.55
C GLU A 261 18.29 19.27 -8.68
N LEU A 262 17.52 19.00 -7.62
CA LEU A 262 16.07 19.21 -7.64
C LEU A 262 15.70 20.68 -7.88
N GLU A 263 16.36 21.64 -7.24
CA GLU A 263 16.10 23.07 -7.38
C GLU A 263 16.29 23.60 -8.80
N SER A 264 17.26 23.02 -9.53
CA SER A 264 17.57 23.37 -10.91
C SER A 264 16.42 23.09 -11.88
N ILE A 265 15.43 22.32 -11.44
CA ILE A 265 14.29 21.90 -12.26
C ILE A 265 13.16 22.92 -12.16
N ASP A 266 12.68 23.30 -13.34
CA ASP A 266 11.52 24.14 -13.50
C ASP A 266 10.29 23.28 -13.84
N LEU A 267 9.50 22.93 -12.81
CA LEU A 267 8.28 22.12 -12.96
C LEU A 267 7.23 22.77 -13.88
N SER A 268 7.33 24.07 -14.18
CA SER A 268 6.43 24.71 -15.14
C SER A 268 6.62 24.21 -16.58
N GLN A 269 7.79 23.65 -16.90
CA GLN A 269 8.10 23.08 -18.20
C GLN A 269 7.54 21.66 -18.39
N TYR A 270 7.05 21.05 -17.31
CA TYR A 270 6.53 19.69 -17.32
C TYR A 270 5.00 19.70 -17.34
N ALA A 271 4.44 18.97 -18.31
CA ALA A 271 2.99 18.78 -18.41
C ALA A 271 2.42 18.04 -17.19
N ASN A 272 3.25 17.22 -16.55
CA ASN A 272 2.87 16.40 -15.40
C ASN A 272 4.07 16.18 -14.46
N THR A 273 3.84 16.26 -13.16
CA THR A 273 4.81 16.01 -12.07
C THR A 273 4.57 14.70 -11.31
N ASP A 274 3.69 13.82 -11.79
CA ASP A 274 3.33 12.54 -11.15
C ASP A 274 4.54 11.71 -10.74
N ALA A 275 5.61 11.71 -11.56
CA ALA A 275 6.85 11.01 -11.24
C ALA A 275 7.39 11.34 -9.84
N LEU A 276 7.37 12.61 -9.45
CA LEU A 276 7.83 13.05 -8.14
C LEU A 276 6.90 12.57 -7.02
N ILE A 277 5.58 12.58 -7.26
CA ILE A 277 4.56 12.16 -6.29
C ILE A 277 4.62 10.65 -6.08
N LEU A 278 4.71 9.86 -7.16
CA LEU A 278 4.75 8.41 -7.12
C LEU A 278 6.02 7.86 -6.45
N TRP A 279 7.13 8.60 -6.52
CA TRP A 279 8.39 8.28 -5.83
C TRP A 279 8.44 8.80 -4.40
N ASP A 280 7.37 9.45 -3.92
CA ASP A 280 7.29 10.04 -2.58
C ASP A 280 8.37 11.11 -2.33
N VAL A 281 8.84 11.81 -3.39
CA VAL A 281 9.83 12.89 -3.27
C VAL A 281 9.36 13.99 -2.31
N PRO A 282 8.11 14.49 -2.39
CA PRO A 282 7.62 15.52 -1.47
C PRO A 282 7.56 15.03 -0.01
N GLY A 283 7.20 13.75 0.22
CA GLY A 283 7.21 13.13 1.55
C GLY A 283 8.61 13.01 2.12
N MET A 284 9.59 12.58 1.32
CA MET A 284 11.01 12.50 1.71
C MET A 284 11.59 13.89 2.04
N LEU A 285 11.27 14.92 1.25
CA LEU A 285 11.67 16.30 1.52
C LEU A 285 11.08 16.80 2.85
N ARG A 286 9.78 16.60 3.07
CA ARG A 286 9.11 17.02 4.31
C ARG A 286 9.65 16.28 5.52
N TYR A 287 9.90 14.98 5.40
CA TYR A 287 10.56 14.21 6.45
C TYR A 287 11.92 14.81 6.82
N PHE A 288 12.74 15.12 5.80
CA PHE A 288 14.05 15.71 6.02
C PHE A 288 13.94 17.05 6.77
N ILE A 289 13.01 17.93 6.35
CA ILE A 289 12.74 19.21 7.01
C ILE A 289 12.36 19.01 8.49
N GLU A 290 11.45 18.07 8.77
CA GLU A 290 10.89 17.83 10.11
C GLU A 290 11.80 17.00 11.03
N SER A 291 12.85 16.36 10.50
CA SER A 291 13.76 15.53 11.28
C SER A 291 14.46 16.35 12.38
N THR A 292 14.39 15.91 13.63
CA THR A 292 14.96 16.64 14.80
C THR A 292 16.44 16.35 15.04
N GLU A 293 17.12 15.66 14.12
CA GLU A 293 18.51 15.24 14.27
C GLU A 293 19.48 16.40 14.03
N GLY A 294 19.68 17.20 15.08
CA GLY A 294 20.72 18.23 15.13
C GLY A 294 21.20 18.42 16.57
N GLN A 295 22.21 17.63 16.98
CA GLN A 295 22.97 17.98 18.19
C GLN A 295 23.70 19.31 17.94
N SER A 296 23.64 20.19 18.94
CA SER A 296 23.88 21.63 19.02
C SER A 296 25.19 22.24 18.44
N GLY A 297 25.98 21.53 17.63
CA GLY A 297 27.27 22.00 17.11
C GLY A 297 27.34 22.28 15.60
N GLN A 298 26.52 21.63 14.76
CA GLN A 298 26.54 21.76 13.29
C GLN A 298 25.21 22.30 12.71
N ALA A 299 24.33 22.80 13.57
CA ALA A 299 22.96 23.22 13.23
C ALA A 299 22.91 24.12 11.98
N THR A 300 23.77 25.13 11.88
CA THR A 300 23.66 26.17 10.84
C THR A 300 23.72 25.68 9.40
N LYS A 301 24.52 24.65 9.07
CA LYS A 301 24.59 24.13 7.69
C LYS A 301 23.41 23.23 7.35
N ILE A 302 23.05 22.32 8.26
CA ILE A 302 21.91 21.42 8.06
C ILE A 302 20.61 22.24 7.98
N ASP A 303 20.47 23.24 8.85
CA ASP A 303 19.33 24.15 8.85
C ASP A 303 19.21 24.90 7.52
N SER A 304 20.33 25.35 6.93
CA SER A 304 20.30 25.98 5.60
C SER A 304 19.83 25.05 4.48
N VAL A 305 20.16 23.74 4.54
CA VAL A 305 19.69 22.75 3.56
C VAL A 305 18.21 22.43 3.79
N LYS A 306 17.75 22.39 5.05
CA LYS A 306 16.34 22.23 5.40
C LYS A 306 15.48 23.41 4.95
N GLU A 307 15.96 24.63 5.16
CA GLU A 307 15.31 25.85 4.70
C GLU A 307 15.13 25.81 3.18
N ARG A 308 16.19 25.48 2.44
CA ARG A 308 16.14 25.30 0.98
C ARG A 308 15.18 24.19 0.54
N ALA A 309 15.19 23.05 1.22
CA ALA A 309 14.22 21.98 0.94
C ALA A 309 12.77 22.44 1.17
N ALA A 310 12.52 23.26 2.20
CA ALA A 310 11.19 23.83 2.48
C ALA A 310 10.77 24.86 1.43
N GLU A 311 11.68 25.73 1.00
CA GLU A 311 11.46 26.67 -0.10
C GLU A 311 11.16 25.94 -1.41
N LEU A 312 11.95 24.90 -1.73
CA LEU A 312 11.74 24.05 -2.90
C LEU A 312 10.35 23.39 -2.87
N LEU A 313 9.98 22.80 -1.73
CA LEU A 313 8.68 22.16 -1.57
C LEU A 313 7.53 23.18 -1.72
N GLY A 314 7.69 24.40 -1.20
CA GLY A 314 6.77 25.52 -1.39
C GLY A 314 6.64 25.95 -2.85
N LYS A 315 7.78 26.07 -3.57
CA LYS A 315 7.84 26.37 -5.01
C LYS A 315 7.12 25.31 -5.84
N TRP A 316 7.26 24.03 -5.48
CA TRP A 316 6.69 22.90 -6.21
C TRP A 316 5.21 22.63 -5.89
N ARG A 317 4.73 23.05 -4.72
CA ARG A 317 3.35 22.83 -4.24
C ARG A 317 2.25 23.03 -5.29
N PRO A 318 2.15 24.15 -6.03
CA PRO A 318 1.06 24.34 -7.00
C PRO A 318 1.07 23.31 -8.14
N PHE A 319 2.25 22.88 -8.60
CA PHE A 319 2.40 21.89 -9.67
C PHE A 319 2.05 20.48 -9.17
N LEU A 320 2.57 20.12 -8.00
CA LEU A 320 2.27 18.84 -7.35
C LEU A 320 0.77 18.70 -7.05
N LEU A 321 0.11 19.76 -6.55
CA LEU A 321 -1.34 19.74 -6.30
C LEU A 321 -2.17 19.69 -7.59
N ARG A 322 -1.74 20.35 -8.67
CA ARG A 322 -2.40 20.25 -9.98
C ARG A 322 -2.47 18.80 -10.45
N ASP A 323 -1.36 18.07 -10.33
CA ASP A 323 -1.23 16.74 -10.89
C ASP A 323 -1.71 15.64 -9.93
N ALA A 324 -1.52 15.81 -8.62
CA ALA A 324 -2.08 14.93 -7.59
C ALA A 324 -3.62 14.78 -7.69
N ARG A 325 -4.34 15.82 -8.14
CA ARG A 325 -5.80 15.75 -8.38
C ARG A 325 -6.20 14.83 -9.53
N LYS A 326 -5.28 14.58 -10.46
CA LYS A 326 -5.48 13.69 -11.60
C LYS A 326 -5.15 12.25 -11.24
N LEU A 327 -4.27 12.06 -10.25
CA LEU A 327 -3.96 10.75 -9.71
C LEU A 327 -5.16 10.19 -8.95
N SER A 328 -5.56 8.98 -9.31
CA SER A 328 -6.52 8.21 -8.52
C SER A 328 -5.89 7.65 -7.24
N VAL A 329 -4.59 7.36 -7.29
CA VAL A 329 -3.87 6.63 -6.25
C VAL A 329 -2.49 7.23 -6.03
N CYS A 330 -2.05 7.28 -4.78
CA CYS A 330 -0.66 7.55 -4.43
C CYS A 330 -0.12 6.46 -3.51
N TRP A 331 1.18 6.21 -3.63
CA TRP A 331 1.89 5.40 -2.66
C TRP A 331 2.25 6.22 -1.44
N ARG A 332 2.35 5.51 -0.33
CA ARG A 332 3.06 5.98 0.84
C ARG A 332 3.87 4.83 1.44
N ILE A 333 5.12 5.09 1.79
CA ILE A 333 5.85 4.17 2.66
C ILE A 333 5.57 4.61 4.10
N ILE A 334 5.05 3.68 4.89
CA ILE A 334 4.82 3.82 6.32
C ILE A 334 5.88 2.97 6.99
N SER A 335 6.95 3.55 7.52
CA SER A 335 7.83 2.76 8.39
C SER A 335 7.28 2.89 9.80
N SER A 336 6.56 1.86 10.28
CA SER A 336 6.01 1.84 11.64
C SER A 336 7.01 1.32 12.68
N ASP A 337 8.05 0.59 12.26
CA ASP A 337 8.99 -0.09 13.17
C ASP A 337 10.38 -0.26 12.52
N PRO A 338 11.50 0.02 13.22
CA PRO A 338 12.87 -0.16 12.74
C PRO A 338 13.21 -1.58 12.26
N GLY A 339 12.79 -1.95 11.06
CA GLY A 339 13.03 -3.26 10.47
C GLY A 339 11.84 -3.83 9.70
N ASN A 340 10.65 -3.26 9.92
CA ASN A 340 9.41 -3.59 9.20
C ASN A 340 8.95 -2.33 8.47
N ASP A 341 9.52 -2.09 7.28
CA ASP A 341 8.94 -1.10 6.38
C ASP A 341 7.58 -1.62 5.91
N ILE A 342 6.56 -0.80 6.00
CA ILE A 342 5.22 -1.07 5.45
C ILE A 342 5.04 -0.14 4.26
N ALA A 343 4.52 -0.65 3.15
CA ALA A 343 3.96 0.22 2.12
C ALA A 343 2.45 0.32 2.36
N GLN A 344 1.84 1.48 2.10
CA GLN A 344 0.39 1.62 2.08
C GLN A 344 0.01 2.39 0.82
N PHE A 345 -1.06 1.94 0.16
CA PHE A 345 -1.69 2.71 -0.88
C PHE A 345 -2.73 3.60 -0.27
N HIS A 346 -2.69 4.87 -0.62
CA HIS A 346 -3.75 5.79 -0.26
C HIS A 346 -4.48 6.20 -1.52
N PHE A 347 -5.79 6.04 -1.50
CA PHE A 347 -6.65 6.58 -2.53
C PHE A 347 -6.76 8.10 -2.34
N LEU A 348 -6.39 8.85 -3.37
CA LEU A 348 -6.57 10.30 -3.38
C LEU A 348 -7.99 10.58 -3.86
N SER A 349 -8.94 10.58 -2.92
CA SER A 349 -10.31 10.94 -3.25
C SER A 349 -10.37 12.34 -3.88
N LYS A 350 -11.11 12.46 -4.99
CA LYS A 350 -11.33 13.72 -5.73
C LYS A 350 -12.06 14.79 -4.92
N SER A 351 -12.74 14.41 -3.84
CA SER A 351 -13.53 15.32 -3.00
C SER A 351 -12.71 16.08 -1.95
N ARG A 352 -11.39 15.86 -1.89
CA ARG A 352 -10.53 16.41 -0.86
C ARG A 352 -10.07 17.84 -1.19
N GLY A 353 -10.00 18.70 -0.18
CA GLY A 353 -9.45 20.05 -0.32
C GLY A 353 -7.94 20.04 -0.55
N ASP A 354 -7.39 21.13 -1.08
CA ASP A 354 -5.96 21.27 -1.41
C ASP A 354 -5.03 20.96 -0.25
N GLU A 355 -5.39 21.35 0.97
CA GLU A 355 -4.58 21.07 2.16
C GLU A 355 -4.57 19.57 2.47
N GLU A 356 -5.70 18.88 2.31
CA GLU A 356 -5.76 17.44 2.57
C GLU A 356 -4.98 16.64 1.52
N ILE A 357 -5.07 17.02 0.23
CA ILE A 357 -4.23 16.44 -0.82
C ILE A 357 -2.75 16.74 -0.54
N TRP A 358 -2.43 17.96 -0.11
CA TRP A 358 -1.06 18.34 0.25
C TRP A 358 -0.52 17.51 1.40
N GLN A 359 -1.30 17.35 2.48
CA GLN A 359 -0.95 16.45 3.57
C GLN A 359 -0.82 15.01 3.07
N ASN A 360 -1.64 14.56 2.14
CA ASN A 360 -1.51 13.20 1.60
C ASN A 360 -0.19 12.98 0.85
N ILE A 361 0.23 13.92 0.00
CA ILE A 361 1.45 13.76 -0.80
C ILE A 361 2.73 14.20 -0.07
N THR A 362 2.63 14.94 1.04
CA THR A 362 3.81 15.40 1.79
C THR A 362 3.96 14.84 3.19
N ASN A 363 2.88 14.43 3.86
CA ASN A 363 2.97 14.02 5.27
C ASN A 363 3.94 12.83 5.40
N PRO A 364 5.07 13.04 6.09
CA PRO A 364 6.07 12.02 6.23
C PRO A 364 5.56 11.01 7.26
N ILE A 365 5.08 9.85 6.83
CA ILE A 365 4.77 8.78 7.80
C ILE A 365 6.07 8.07 8.19
N LEU A 366 6.82 8.77 9.03
CA LEU A 366 7.89 8.27 9.89
C LEU A 366 7.71 8.77 11.33
N ARG A 367 6.45 8.86 11.79
CA ARG A 367 6.13 8.93 13.23
C ARG A 367 5.09 7.89 13.58
N LEU A 368 5.47 6.94 14.42
CA LEU A 368 4.57 6.45 15.46
C LEU A 368 5.27 6.61 16.80
N GLU A 369 4.72 7.51 17.59
CA GLU A 369 4.67 7.34 19.04
C GLU A 369 3.99 6.00 19.32
N ALA A 370 4.67 5.18 20.13
CA ALA A 370 4.18 4.09 20.96
C ALA A 370 2.88 3.38 20.52
N TRP A 371 3.03 2.22 19.88
CA TRP A 371 2.12 1.08 20.09
C TRP A 371 2.95 -0.07 20.66
N TYR A 372 3.25 0.05 21.95
CA TYR A 372 3.57 -1.06 22.83
C TYR A 372 2.62 -0.95 24.03
N GLU A 373 1.51 -1.68 23.97
CA GLU A 373 0.87 -2.27 25.14
C GLU A 373 0.77 -3.78 24.93
#